data_AF-A0A6L8A5X0-F1
#
_entry.id   AF-A0A6L8A5X0-F1
#
_cell.length_a   1.000
_cell.length_b   1.000
_cell.length_c   1.000
_cell.angle_alpha   90.00
_cell.angle_beta   90.00
_cell.angle_gamma   90.00
#
_symmetry.space_group_name_H-M   'P 1'
#
loop_
_entity.id
_entity.type
_entity.pdbx_description
1 polymer ?
#
loop_
_entity_poly.entity_id
_entity_poly.type
_entity_poly.pdbx_seq_one_letter_code
_entity_poly.pdbx_strand_id
1 'polypeptide(L)'
;TAAMGAAFMAGQMWEYFHLPFGLTDNLFASTFYALTGFHGLHVTLGAMMILIVWWQAGRQGYFTAESHFGFEVAELYWHFVDGVWVVLFALLYLL
;
A
#
# COMPACT_ATOMS: atom_id res chain seq x y z
N THR A 1 2.58 5.04 10.76
CA THR A 1 1.96 4.62 9.49
C THR A 1 2.68 3.48 8.81
N ALA A 2 3.99 3.55 8.52
CA ALA A 2 4.70 2.46 7.82
C ALA A 2 4.54 1.05 8.44
N ALA A 3 4.52 0.94 9.77
CA ALA A 3 4.28 -0.35 10.45
C ALA A 3 2.89 -0.95 10.14
N MET A 4 1.86 -0.11 9.98
CA MET A 4 0.52 -0.57 9.58
C MET A 4 0.52 -1.05 8.12
N GLY A 5 1.26 -0.37 7.25
CA GLY A 5 1.49 -0.85 5.88
C GLY A 5 2.19 -2.21 5.84
N ALA A 6 3.20 -2.42 6.69
CA ALA A 6 3.85 -3.72 6.81
C ALA A 6 2.90 -4.81 7.34
N ALA A 7 2.08 -4.50 8.36
CA ALA A 7 1.06 -5.40 8.86
C ALA A 7 0.02 -5.76 7.79
N PHE A 8 -0.41 -4.78 6.99
CA PHE A 8 -1.30 -4.99 5.85
C PHE A 8 -0.68 -5.95 4.83
N MET A 9 0.57 -5.73 4.42
CA MET A 9 1.27 -6.60 3.47
C MET A 9 1.46 -8.03 4.01
N ALA A 10 1.72 -8.18 5.31
CA ALA A 10 1.79 -9.48 5.95
C ALA A 10 0.43 -10.20 5.92
N GLY A 11 -0.67 -9.47 6.17
CA GLY A 11 -2.03 -9.98 6.03
C GLY A 11 -2.34 -10.42 4.60
N GLN A 12 -2.01 -9.60 3.61
CA GLN A 12 -2.21 -9.91 2.19
C GLN A 12 -1.43 -11.16 1.76
N MET A 13 -0.20 -11.30 2.24
CA MET A 13 0.62 -12.49 1.98
C MET A 13 0.02 -13.73 2.65
N TRP A 14 -0.45 -13.60 3.89
CA TRP A 14 -1.12 -14.70 4.58
C TRP A 14 -2.37 -15.15 3.84
N GLU A 15 -3.18 -14.21 3.36
CA GLU A 15 -4.36 -14.50 2.52
C GLU A 15 -3.97 -15.30 1.28
N TYR A 16 -2.95 -14.87 0.52
CA TYR A 16 -2.52 -15.59 -0.69
C TYR A 16 -2.14 -17.05 -0.45
N PHE A 17 -1.66 -17.41 0.75
CA PHE A 17 -1.34 -18.79 1.10
C PHE A 17 -2.54 -19.61 1.61
N HIS A 18 -3.67 -18.98 1.91
CA HIS A 18 -4.86 -19.62 2.49
C HIS A 18 -6.11 -19.53 1.60
N LEU A 19 -6.01 -18.86 0.44
CA LEU A 19 -7.09 -18.81 -0.53
C LEU A 19 -7.38 -20.21 -1.12
N PRO A 20 -8.65 -20.54 -1.40
CA PRO A 20 -9.04 -21.83 -1.98
C PRO A 20 -8.80 -21.90 -3.49
N PHE A 21 -8.23 -20.85 -4.09
CA PHE A 21 -7.95 -20.74 -5.51
C PHE A 21 -6.53 -20.20 -5.75
N GLY A 22 -5.89 -20.67 -6.82
CA GLY A 22 -4.61 -20.20 -7.30
C GLY A 22 -4.72 -19.24 -8.48
N LEU A 23 -3.61 -18.58 -8.79
CA LEU A 23 -3.50 -17.55 -9.85
C LEU A 23 -4.08 -17.97 -11.20
N THR A 24 -3.95 -19.24 -11.56
CA THR A 24 -4.31 -19.77 -12.90
C THR A 24 -5.66 -20.46 -12.95
N ASP A 25 -6.43 -20.48 -11.86
CA ASP A 25 -7.61 -21.34 -11.75
C ASP A 25 -8.78 -20.87 -12.62
N ASN A 26 -9.00 -19.56 -12.68
CA ASN A 26 -10.06 -18.96 -13.48
C ASN A 26 -9.83 -17.44 -13.68
N LEU A 27 -10.76 -16.80 -14.40
CA LEU A 27 -10.72 -15.36 -14.69
C LEU A 27 -10.81 -14.50 -13.41
N PHE A 28 -11.64 -14.89 -12.44
CA PHE A 28 -11.74 -14.15 -11.18
C PHE A 28 -10.43 -14.23 -10.40
N ALA A 29 -9.87 -15.44 -10.23
CA ALA A 29 -8.63 -15.64 -9.50
C ALA A 29 -7.46 -14.84 -10.13
N SER A 30 -7.27 -14.96 -11.44
CA SER A 30 -6.22 -14.20 -12.15
C SER A 30 -6.40 -12.68 -12.01
N THR A 31 -7.62 -12.18 -12.11
CA THR A 31 -7.93 -10.74 -11.93
C THR A 31 -7.73 -10.30 -10.48
N PHE A 32 -8.13 -11.13 -9.51
CA PHE A 32 -7.95 -10.88 -8.08
C PHE A 32 -6.47 -10.67 -7.75
N TYR A 33 -5.61 -11.62 -8.12
CA TYR A 33 -4.17 -11.53 -7.86
C TYR A 33 -3.50 -10.38 -8.62
N ALA A 34 -3.94 -10.07 -9.84
CA ALA A 34 -3.41 -8.94 -10.60
C ALA A 34 -3.72 -7.60 -9.91
N LEU A 35 -4.97 -7.39 -9.49
CA LEU A 35 -5.42 -6.15 -8.84
C LEU A 35 -4.79 -6.00 -7.44
N THR A 36 -4.94 -7.02 -6.60
CA THR A 36 -4.42 -7.00 -5.21
C THR A 36 -2.89 -7.01 -5.18
N GLY A 37 -2.22 -7.71 -6.11
CA GLY A 37 -0.77 -7.72 -6.24
C GLY A 37 -0.19 -6.38 -6.68
N PHE A 38 -0.78 -5.75 -7.71
CA PHE A 38 -0.35 -4.42 -8.15
C PHE A 38 -0.59 -3.36 -7.08
N HIS A 39 -1.72 -3.44 -6.38
CA HIS A 39 -2.00 -2.58 -5.24
C HIS A 39 -0.99 -2.79 -4.09
N GLY A 40 -0.68 -4.04 -3.74
CA GLY A 40 0.34 -4.36 -2.73
C GLY A 40 1.73 -3.82 -3.06
N LEU A 41 2.08 -3.75 -4.36
CA LEU A 41 3.30 -3.08 -4.81
C LEU A 41 3.26 -1.57 -4.50
N HIS A 42 2.11 -0.90 -4.70
CA HIS A 42 1.95 0.52 -4.38
C HIS A 42 1.99 0.76 -2.87
N VAL A 43 1.37 -0.11 -2.06
CA VAL A 43 1.47 -0.05 -0.59
C VAL A 43 2.93 -0.17 -0.14
N THR A 44 3.68 -1.09 -0.73
CA THR A 44 5.11 -1.26 -0.41
C THR A 44 5.92 -0.01 -0.76
N LEU A 45 5.71 0.56 -1.95
CA LEU A 45 6.35 1.82 -2.36
C LEU A 45 6.00 2.97 -1.41
N GLY A 46 4.71 3.13 -1.08
CA GLY A 46 4.26 4.16 -0.14
C GLY A 46 4.89 3.98 1.24
N ALA A 47 5.04 2.74 1.72
CA ALA A 47 5.63 2.47 3.02
C ALA A 47 7.13 2.81 3.00
N MET A 48 7.83 2.52 1.91
CA MET A 48 9.22 2.96 1.70
C MET A 48 9.32 4.48 1.68
N MET A 49 8.43 5.19 0.99
CA MET A 49 8.40 6.66 0.97
C MET A 49 8.22 7.23 2.38
N ILE A 50 7.30 6.67 3.18
CA ILE A 50 7.10 7.08 4.58
C ILE A 50 8.34 6.82 5.43
N LEU A 51 9.01 5.68 5.27
CA LEU A 51 10.25 5.37 6.00
C LEU A 51 11.38 6.36 5.62
N ILE A 52 11.48 6.70 4.34
CA ILE A 52 12.45 7.67 3.82
C ILE A 52 12.18 9.07 4.40
N VAL A 53 10.91 9.52 4.38
CA VAL A 53 10.50 10.81 4.97
C VAL A 53 10.70 10.82 6.48
N TRP A 54 10.39 9.73 7.19
CA TRP A 54 10.64 9.60 8.61
C TRP A 54 12.13 9.72 8.96
N TRP A 55 12.99 9.04 8.18
CA TRP A 55 14.44 9.15 8.35
C TRP A 55 14.95 10.57 8.08
N GLN A 56 14.45 11.23 7.03
CA GLN A 56 14.77 12.62 6.70
C GLN A 56 14.33 13.59 7.80
N ALA A 57 13.16 13.37 8.40
CA ALA A 57 12.61 14.21 9.48
C ALA A 57 13.44 14.16 10.77
N GLY A 58 14.16 13.06 11.00
CA GLY A 58 15.12 12.95 12.11
C GLY A 58 16.37 13.80 11.94
N ARG A 59 16.63 14.37 10.75
CA ARG A 59 17.80 15.22 10.47
C ARG A 59 17.41 16.69 10.66
N GLN A 60 18.13 17.38 11.54
CA GLN A 60 17.86 18.80 11.82
C GLN A 60 17.93 19.65 10.54
N GLY A 61 16.91 20.50 10.34
CA GLY A 61 16.84 21.44 9.22
C GLY A 61 16.40 20.83 7.88
N TYR A 62 16.08 19.54 7.81
CA TYR A 62 15.67 18.90 6.56
C TYR A 62 14.24 19.30 6.13
N PHE A 63 13.32 19.38 7.08
CA PHE A 63 11.98 19.92 6.86
C PHE A 63 11.85 21.26 7.59
N THR A 64 11.38 22.27 6.86
CA THR A 64 10.99 23.58 7.41
C THR A 64 9.54 23.86 7.06
N ALA A 65 8.92 24.84 7.71
CA ALA A 65 7.56 25.26 7.39
C ALA A 65 7.38 25.71 5.92
N GLU A 66 8.47 26.05 5.23
CA GLU A 66 8.47 26.45 3.81
C GLU A 66 8.96 25.32 2.87
N SER A 67 9.63 24.29 3.39
CA SER A 67 10.25 23.21 2.62
C SER A 67 9.87 21.84 3.19
N HIS A 68 8.60 21.46 2.99
CA HIS A 68 8.03 20.17 3.41
C HIS A 68 7.37 19.39 2.26
N PHE A 69 7.67 19.75 1.01
CA PHE A 69 7.05 19.15 -0.18
C PHE A 69 7.18 17.62 -0.24
N GLY A 70 8.35 17.08 0.14
CA GLY A 70 8.57 15.62 0.16
C GLY A 70 7.68 14.88 1.16
N PHE A 71 7.28 15.53 2.25
CA PHE A 71 6.33 15.00 3.22
C PHE A 71 4.91 15.00 2.63
N GLU A 72 4.49 16.12 2.04
CA GLU A 72 3.15 16.28 1.43
C GLU A 72 2.91 15.29 0.29
N VAL A 73 3.91 15.07 -0.58
CA VAL A 73 3.80 14.09 -1.66
C VAL A 73 3.69 12.66 -1.11
N ALA A 74 4.43 12.32 -0.06
CA ALA A 74 4.34 11.00 0.56
C ALA A 74 2.97 10.77 1.23
N GLU A 75 2.42 11.80 1.86
CA GLU A 75 1.06 11.78 2.44
C GLU A 75 -0.01 11.59 1.36
N LEU A 76 0.02 12.42 0.31
CA LEU A 76 -0.93 12.33 -0.80
C LEU A 76 -0.87 10.97 -1.50
N TYR A 77 0.34 10.43 -1.69
CA TYR A 77 0.51 9.09 -2.25
C TYR A 77 -0.09 8.03 -1.32
N TRP A 78 0.12 8.12 -0.01
CA TRP A 78 -0.45 7.17 0.95
C TRP A 78 -1.98 7.20 0.96
N HIS A 79 -2.58 8.39 0.94
CA HIS A 79 -4.04 8.54 0.85
C HIS A 79 -4.63 8.04 -0.47
N PHE A 80 -3.92 8.24 -1.58
CA PHE A 80 -4.31 7.66 -2.86
C PHE A 80 -4.37 6.12 -2.78
N VAL A 81 -3.32 5.50 -2.22
CA VAL A 81 -3.27 4.04 -2.04
C VAL A 81 -4.42 3.57 -1.14
N ASP A 82 -4.64 4.19 0.01
CA ASP A 82 -5.76 3.84 0.89
C ASP A 82 -7.12 3.94 0.17
N GLY A 83 -7.33 4.99 -0.63
CA GLY A 83 -8.55 5.17 -1.42
C GLY A 83 -8.77 4.06 -2.47
N VAL A 84 -7.70 3.64 -3.15
CA VAL A 84 -7.76 2.51 -4.10
C VAL A 84 -8.11 1.21 -3.38
N TRP A 85 -7.59 0.98 -2.18
CA TRP A 85 -7.92 -0.22 -1.42
C TRP A 85 -9.40 -0.32 -1.07
N VAL A 86 -10.02 0.79 -0.66
CA VAL A 86 -11.46 0.81 -0.34
C VAL A 86 -12.30 0.39 -1.55
N VAL A 87 -11.93 0.85 -2.75
CA VAL A 87 -12.60 0.46 -4.00
C VAL A 87 -12.37 -1.01 -4.31
N LEU A 88 -11.14 -1.51 -4.21
CA LEU A 88 -10.83 -2.93 -4.44
C LEU A 88 -11.53 -3.84 -3.44
N PHE A 89 -11.58 -3.44 -2.17
CA PHE A 89 -12.26 -4.20 -1.13
C PHE A 89 -13.75 -4.37 -1.44
N ALA A 90 -14.41 -3.29 -1.85
CA ALA A 90 -15.81 -3.34 -2.25
C ALA A 90 -16.03 -4.25 -3.48
N LEU A 91 -15.16 -4.17 -4.49
CA LEU A 91 -15.30 -4.95 -5.73
C LEU A 91 -14.98 -6.44 -5.58
N LEU A 92 -14.02 -6.81 -4.73
CA LEU A 92 -13.51 -8.17 -4.65
C LEU A 92 -14.10 -8.99 -3.50
N TYR A 93 -14.57 -8.33 -2.43
CA TYR A 93 -15.04 -9.00 -1.22
C TYR A 93 -16.52 -8.77 -0.92
N LEU A 94 -17.12 -7.67 -1.40
CA LEU A 94 -18.52 -7.34 -1.10
C LEU A 94 -19.49 -7.57 -2.27
N LEU A 95 -18.99 -7.46 -3.51
CA LEU A 95 -19.75 -7.63 -4.75
C LEU A 95 -19.40 -8.97 -5.41
#